data_AF-A0A5R9C618-F1
#
_entry.id   AF-A0A5R9C618-F1
#
_cell.length_a   1.000
_cell.length_b   1.000
_cell.length_c   1.000
_cell.angle_alpha   90.00
_cell.angle_beta   90.00
_cell.angle_gamma   90.00
#
_symmetry.space_group_name_H-M   'P 1'
#
loop_
_entity.id
_entity.type
_entity.pdbx_description
1 polymer ?
#
loop_
_entity_poly.entity_id
_entity_poly.type
_entity_poly.pdbx_seq_one_letter_code
_entity_poly.pdbx_strand_id
1 'polypeptide(L)' 'MEEAKEKYTLKQLRGLKGYSKEELARKSNVTSRTIFIYETDIEKMRNGKYSTLDKIAKALGVRVSDIFLDPNSEKPKQTN' A
#
# COMPACT_ATOMS: atom_id res chain seq x y z
N MET A 1 -18.93 13.79 -8.97
CA MET A 1 -17.59 13.88 -8.37
C MET A 1 -16.93 12.54 -8.61
N GLU A 2 -16.10 12.47 -9.64
CA GLU A 2 -15.33 11.28 -9.96
C GLU A 2 -14.10 11.30 -9.05
N GLU A 3 -14.16 10.55 -7.95
CA GLU A 3 -12.97 10.32 -7.12
C GLU A 3 -11.96 9.59 -8.00
N ALA A 4 -11.04 10.34 -8.59
CA ALA A 4 -9.84 9.80 -9.19
C ALA A 4 -9.20 8.92 -8.13
N LYS A 5 -9.39 7.61 -8.24
CA LYS A 5 -8.68 6.62 -7.44
C LYS A 5 -7.24 6.63 -7.89
N GLU A 6 -6.53 7.67 -7.49
CA GLU A 6 -5.09 7.75 -7.55
C GLU A 6 -4.59 6.55 -6.77
N LYS A 7 -4.03 5.59 -7.50
CA LYS A 7 -3.53 4.38 -6.87
C LYS A 7 -2.23 4.76 -6.16
N TYR A 8 -2.28 4.86 -4.84
CA TYR A 8 -1.13 5.24 -4.03
C TYR A 8 -0.30 4.02 -3.64
N THR A 9 1.01 4.19 -3.58
CA THR A 9 1.91 3.16 -3.02
C THR A 9 1.70 3.03 -1.52
N LEU A 10 2.08 1.87 -0.96
CA LEU A 10 1.98 1.62 0.49
C LEU A 10 2.71 2.71 1.31
N LYS A 11 3.86 3.18 0.81
CA LYS A 11 4.65 4.25 1.42
C LYS A 11 3.89 5.59 1.43
N GLN A 12 3.21 5.94 0.35
CA GLN A 12 2.42 7.17 0.25
C GLN A 12 1.21 7.11 1.17
N LEU A 13 0.43 6.03 1.14
CA LEU A 13 -0.72 5.83 2.03
C LEU A 13 -0.32 5.92 3.50
N ARG A 14 0.81 5.30 3.85
CA ARG A 14 1.38 5.38 5.20
C ARG A 14 1.73 6.82 5.58
N GLY A 15 2.34 7.58 4.67
CA GLY A 15 2.67 9.00 4.85
C GLY A 15 1.44 9.88 5.02
N LEU A 16 0.40 9.67 4.19
CA LEU A 16 -0.87 10.39 4.26
C LEU A 16 -1.60 10.16 5.59
N LYS A 17 -1.48 8.96 6.16
CA LYS A 17 -2.04 8.63 7.48
C LYS A 17 -1.15 9.05 8.66
N GLY A 18 0.08 9.49 8.40
CA GLY A 18 1.06 9.81 9.46
C GLY A 18 1.57 8.58 10.23
N TYR A 19 1.43 7.37 9.68
CA TYR A 19 1.86 6.16 10.39
C TYR A 19 3.34 5.88 10.20
N SER A 20 4.00 5.47 11.28
CA SER A 20 5.33 4.85 11.17
C SER A 20 5.23 3.42 10.65
N LYS A 21 6.32 2.85 10.10
CA LYS A 21 6.33 1.45 9.60
C LYS A 21 5.90 0.47 10.68
N GLU A 22 6.35 0.71 11.91
CA GLU A 22 6.04 -0.10 13.09
C GLU A 22 4.59 0.05 13.54
N GLU A 23 4.04 1.26 13.45
CA GLU A 23 2.64 1.50 13.79
C GLU A 23 1.70 0.85 12.77
N LEU A 24 2.02 0.97 11.49
CA LEU A 24 1.29 0.29 10.43
C LEU A 24 1.40 -1.23 10.62
N ALA A 25 2.57 -1.75 10.97
CA ALA A 25 2.78 -3.16 11.26
C ALA A 25 1.92 -3.63 12.44
N ARG A 26 1.92 -2.91 13.56
CA ARG A 26 1.08 -3.19 14.74
C ARG A 26 -0.40 -3.16 14.40
N LYS A 27 -0.89 -2.12 13.72
CA LYS A 27 -2.30 -1.99 13.32
C LYS A 27 -2.74 -3.07 12.33
N SER A 28 -1.87 -3.41 11.38
CA SER A 28 -2.13 -4.43 10.37
C SER A 28 -1.86 -5.84 10.87
N ASN A 29 -1.40 -6.03 12.11
CA ASN A 29 -0.98 -7.33 12.62
C ASN A 29 -0.03 -8.09 11.66
N VAL A 30 0.96 -7.35 11.14
CA VAL A 30 2.06 -7.85 10.31
C VAL A 30 3.38 -7.40 10.93
N THR A 31 4.51 -7.91 10.44
CA THR A 31 5.82 -7.45 10.94
C THR A 31 6.26 -6.16 10.24
N SER A 32 7.01 -5.31 10.94
CA SER A 32 7.64 -4.12 10.35
C SER A 32 8.52 -4.47 9.13
N ARG A 33 9.13 -5.65 9.17
CA ARG A 33 9.89 -6.21 8.05
C ARG A 33 9.01 -6.50 6.84
N THR A 34 7.80 -7.03 7.02
CA THR A 34 6.84 -7.25 5.93
C THR A 34 6.45 -5.93 5.28
N ILE A 35 6.13 -4.89 6.08
CA ILE A 35 5.85 -3.55 5.56
C ILE A 35 7.04 -3.01 4.78
N PHE A 36 8.25 -3.12 5.34
CA PHE A 36 9.46 -2.67 4.67
C PHE A 36 9.65 -3.38 3.33
N ILE A 37 9.59 -4.72 3.31
CA ILE A 37 9.72 -5.53 2.08
C ILE A 37 8.65 -5.13 1.07
N TYR A 38 7.41 -4.86 1.49
CA TYR A 38 6.36 -4.45 0.56
C TYR A 38 6.54 -3.02 0.05
N GLU A 39 7.16 -2.13 0.83
CA GLU A 39 7.55 -0.79 0.39
C GLU A 39 8.74 -0.80 -0.58
N THR A 40 9.69 -1.74 -0.46
CA THR A 40 10.85 -1.85 -1.35
C THR A 40 10.66 -2.81 -2.53
N ASP A 41 9.85 -3.85 -2.36
CA ASP A 41 9.71 -4.99 -3.27
C ASP A 41 8.23 -5.31 -3.49
N ILE A 42 7.67 -4.68 -4.53
CA ILE A 42 6.25 -4.81 -4.90
C ILE A 42 5.95 -6.25 -5.37
N GLU A 43 6.93 -6.97 -5.93
CA GLU A 43 6.74 -8.35 -6.35
C GLU A 43 6.51 -9.27 -5.15
N LYS A 44 7.26 -9.08 -4.05
CA LYS A 44 7.02 -9.77 -2.78
C LYS A 44 5.67 -9.42 -2.16
N MET A 45 5.20 -8.20 -2.36
CA MET A 45 3.86 -7.78 -1.93
C MET A 45 2.77 -8.49 -2.75
N ARG A 46 2.91 -8.51 -4.07
CA ARG A 46 1.98 -9.13 -5.02
C ARG A 46 1.91 -10.65 -4.89
N ASN A 47 3.06 -11.29 -4.69
CA ASN A 47 3.16 -12.73 -4.37
C ASN A 47 2.87 -13.03 -2.89
N GLY A 48 2.65 -12.00 -2.08
CA GLY A 48 2.27 -12.12 -0.68
C GLY A 48 0.88 -12.72 -0.53
N LYS A 49 0.59 -13.26 0.66
CA LYS A 49 -0.74 -13.77 0.97
C LYS A 49 -1.75 -12.62 0.95
N TYR A 50 -2.88 -12.80 0.27
CA TYR A 50 -3.99 -11.83 0.26
C TYR A 50 -4.40 -11.42 1.67
N SER A 51 -4.42 -12.36 2.63
CA SER A 51 -4.72 -12.07 4.04
C SER A 51 -3.80 -11.01 4.66
N THR A 52 -2.54 -10.93 4.23
CA THR A 52 -1.59 -9.91 4.70
C THR A 52 -1.92 -8.54 4.09
N LEU A 53 -2.20 -8.51 2.78
CA LEU A 53 -2.60 -7.29 2.08
C LEU A 53 -3.92 -6.73 2.61
N ASP A 54 -4.90 -7.61 2.86
CA ASP A 54 -6.19 -7.26 3.44
C ASP A 54 -6.04 -6.60 4.80
N LYS A 55 -5.18 -7.15 5.68
CA LYS A 55 -4.93 -6.54 6.98
C LYS A 55 -4.28 -5.17 6.88
N ILE A 56 -3.33 -4.99 5.95
CA ILE A 56 -2.66 -3.72 5.71
C ILE A 56 -3.64 -2.69 5.16
N ALA A 57 -4.46 -3.09 4.19
CA ALA A 57 -5.51 -2.26 3.62
C ALA A 57 -6.53 -1.84 4.70
N LYS A 58 -7.00 -2.77 5.52
CA LYS A 58 -7.89 -2.50 6.67
C LYS A 58 -7.28 -1.54 7.67
N ALA A 59 -5.99 -1.68 8.01
CA ALA A 59 -5.30 -0.77 8.91
C ALA A 59 -5.18 0.65 8.34
N LEU A 60 -5.08 0.78 7.02
CA LEU A 60 -5.06 2.06 6.31
C LEU A 60 -6.47 2.58 6.01
N GLY A 61 -7.53 1.78 6.21
CA GLY A 61 -8.91 2.12 5.86
C GLY A 61 -9.13 2.22 4.35
N VAL A 62 -8.31 1.52 3.54
CA VAL A 62 -8.44 1.45 2.08
C VAL A 62 -8.74 0.02 1.67
N ARG A 63 -9.07 -0.21 0.39
CA ARG A 63 -9.14 -1.58 -0.14
C ARG A 63 -7.79 -2.02 -0.68
N VAL A 64 -7.56 -3.33 -0.71
CA VAL A 64 -6.37 -3.93 -1.33
C VAL A 64 -6.22 -3.49 -2.79
N SER A 65 -7.33 -3.32 -3.51
CA SER A 65 -7.37 -2.83 -4.89
C SER A 65 -7.03 -1.34 -5.06
N ASP A 66 -7.12 -0.55 -3.99
CA ASP A 66 -6.73 0.87 -4.00
C ASP A 66 -5.21 1.02 -3.73
N ILE A 67 -4.55 -0.01 -3.20
CA ILE A 67 -3.09 -0.06 -3.05
C ILE A 67 -2.49 -0.46 -4.40
N PHE A 68 -1.57 0.36 -4.93
CA PHE A 68 -0.94 0.08 -6.22
C PHE A 68 -0.09 -1.20 -6.15
N LEU A 69 -0.48 -2.23 -6.91
CA LEU A 69 0.16 -3.55 -6.94
C LEU A 69 1.03 -3.79 -8.19
N ASP A 70 1.11 -2.83 -9.11
CA ASP A 70 1.67 -3.09 -10.45
C ASP A 70 2.86 -2.17 -10.78
N PRO A 71 4.05 -2.70 -11.07
CA PRO A 71 5.19 -1.91 -11.52
C PRO A 71 5.05 -1.38 -12.97
N ASN A 72 4.09 -1.90 -13.74
CA ASN A 72 3.81 -1.53 -15.14
C ASN A 72 2.52 -0.71 -15.32
N SER A 73 1.82 -0.32 -14.26
CA SER A 73 0.79 0.70 -14.42
C SER A 73 1.50 2.02 -14.69
N GLU A 74 1.38 2.47 -15.94
CA GLU A 74 1.80 3.78 -16.42
C GLU A 74 1.61 4.83 -15.31
N LYS A 75 2.73 5.46 -14.90
CA LYS A 75 2.68 6.68 -14.09
C LYS A 75 1.58 7.56 -14.71
N PRO A 76 0.64 8.12 -13.92
CA PRO A 76 -0.27 9.10 -14.50
C PRO A 76 0.61 10.16 -15.15
N LYS A 77 0.51 10.28 -16.49
CA LYS A 77 1.18 11.33 -17.23
C LYS A 77 0.75 12.63 -16.56
N GLN A 78 1.71 13.34 -15.94
CA GLN A 78 1.53 14.75 -15.64
C GLN A 78 1.24 15.40 -16.99
N THR A 79 -0.04 15.64 -17.25
CA THR A 79 -0.46 16.40 -18.41
C THR A 79 -0.40 17.84 -17.93
N ASN A 80 0.68 18.51 -18.32
CA ASN A 80 0.88 19.93 -18.09
C ASN A 80 0.48 20.69 -19.36
#